data_AF-A0A0T2IIV4-F1
#
_entry.id   AF-A0A0T2IIV4-F1
#
_cell.length_a   1.000
_cell.length_b   1.000
_cell.length_c   1.000
_cell.angle_alpha   90.00
_cell.angle_beta   90.00
_cell.angle_gamma   90.00
#
_symmetry.space_group_name_H-M   'P 1'
#
loop_
_entity.id
_entity.type
_entity.pdbx_description
1 polymer ?
#
loop_
_entity_poly.entity_id
_entity_poly.type
_entity_poly.pdbx_seq_one_letter_code
_entity_poly.pdbx_strand_id
1 'polypeptide(L)'
;MAGFAHDQVWRVRDLTGDPAALGGAVTVALCGHWEHDGDCRWPHHSSVEPDGAEHVVTVAFDASPAEVPLVRRRIREGLSTGRLTGPDGVGSTWRLLD
;
A
#
# COMPACT_ATOMS: atom_id res chain seq x y z
N MET A 1 -3.53 -5.34 22.39
CA MET A 1 -3.37 -4.81 21.02
C MET A 1 -2.41 -5.74 20.32
N ALA A 2 -2.92 -6.66 19.49
CA ALA A 2 -2.03 -7.49 18.68
C ALA A 2 -1.33 -6.54 17.70
N GLY A 3 -0.01 -6.45 17.79
CA GLY A 3 0.79 -5.72 16.81
C GLY A 3 0.88 -6.54 15.53
N PHE A 4 0.93 -5.87 14.39
CA PHE A 4 1.25 -6.52 13.13
C PHE A 4 2.58 -7.27 13.24
N ALA A 5 2.61 -8.51 12.76
CA ALA A 5 3.79 -9.38 12.86
C ALA A 5 4.87 -9.07 11.80
N HIS A 6 4.53 -8.32 10.75
CA HIS A 6 5.43 -8.01 9.64
C HIS A 6 5.32 -6.55 9.22
N ASP A 7 6.43 -5.97 8.76
CA ASP A 7 6.49 -4.69 8.09
C ASP A 7 7.26 -4.76 6.76
N GLN A 8 6.96 -3.80 5.89
CA GLN A 8 7.60 -3.54 4.61
C GLN A 8 7.72 -2.05 4.37
N VAL A 9 8.88 -1.61 3.88
CA VAL A 9 9.14 -0.20 3.55
C VAL A 9 9.45 -0.09 2.07
N TRP A 10 8.76 0.84 1.41
CA TRP A 10 8.94 1.17 0.00
C TRP A 10 9.19 2.66 -0.17
N ARG A 11 9.91 3.05 -1.22
CA ARG A 11 10.09 4.45 -1.59
C ARG A 11 9.46 4.72 -2.94
N VAL A 12 8.76 5.83 -3.06
CA VAL A 12 8.22 6.31 -4.33
C VAL A 12 8.70 7.73 -4.58
N ARG A 13 8.76 8.13 -5.84
CA ARG A 13 9.02 9.51 -6.25
C ARG A 13 7.99 9.98 -7.27
N ASP A 14 8.11 11.24 -7.67
CA ASP A 14 7.26 11.87 -8.69
C ASP A 14 5.76 11.76 -8.34
N LEU A 15 5.42 11.78 -7.05
CA LEU A 15 4.03 11.73 -6.59
C LEU A 15 3.31 13.00 -7.04
N THR A 16 2.19 12.80 -7.72
CA THR A 16 1.23 13.86 -8.07
C THR A 16 -0.15 13.43 -7.60
N GLY A 17 -0.90 14.37 -6.99
CA GLY A 17 -2.20 14.08 -6.38
C GLY A 17 -2.12 13.82 -4.88
N ASP A 18 -3.05 13.03 -4.36
CA ASP A 18 -3.18 12.72 -2.93
C ASP A 18 -2.19 11.62 -2.48
N PRO A 19 -1.32 11.85 -1.48
CA PRO A 19 -0.47 10.82 -0.88
C PRO A 19 -1.22 9.62 -0.31
N ALA A 20 -2.48 9.78 0.13
CA ALA A 20 -3.30 8.67 0.61
C ALA A 20 -3.56 7.62 -0.48
N ALA A 21 -3.41 7.98 -1.75
CA ALA A 21 -3.52 7.05 -2.88
C ALA A 21 -2.49 5.92 -2.84
N LEU A 22 -1.33 6.12 -2.22
CA LEU A 22 -0.31 5.07 -2.04
C LEU A 22 -0.82 3.98 -1.08
N GLY A 23 -1.44 4.38 0.04
CA GLY A 23 -2.11 3.46 0.95
C GLY A 23 -3.31 2.79 0.30
N GLY A 24 -4.12 3.55 -0.45
CA GLY A 24 -5.24 3.01 -1.22
C GLY A 24 -4.80 1.93 -2.22
N ALA A 25 -3.65 2.11 -2.90
CA ALA A 25 -3.12 1.11 -3.82
C ALA A 25 -2.73 -0.18 -3.09
N VAL A 26 -2.17 -0.08 -1.88
CA VAL A 26 -1.89 -1.24 -1.02
C VAL A 26 -3.18 -1.95 -0.63
N THR A 27 -4.20 -1.22 -0.19
CA THR A 27 -5.49 -1.80 0.19
C THR A 27 -6.17 -2.48 -1.00
N VAL A 28 -6.20 -1.87 -2.18
CA VAL A 28 -6.73 -2.52 -3.40
C VAL A 28 -5.95 -3.77 -3.75
N ALA A 29 -4.62 -3.75 -3.64
CA ALA A 29 -3.80 -4.92 -3.95
C ALA A 29 -4.03 -6.10 -2.99
N LEU A 30 -4.27 -5.82 -1.70
CA LEU A 30 -4.45 -6.84 -0.67
C LEU A 30 -5.89 -7.31 -0.51
N CYS A 31 -6.86 -6.40 -0.57
CA CYS A 31 -8.28 -6.67 -0.35
C CYS A 31 -9.10 -6.75 -1.64
N GLY A 32 -8.54 -6.41 -2.80
CA GLY A 32 -9.25 -6.32 -4.08
C GLY A 32 -10.03 -5.01 -4.25
N HIS A 33 -10.63 -4.50 -3.17
CA HIS A 33 -11.28 -3.20 -3.13
C HIS A 33 -11.12 -2.55 -1.75
N TRP A 34 -11.26 -1.23 -1.67
CA TRP A 34 -11.24 -0.48 -0.40
C TRP A 34 -12.52 -0.70 0.43
N GLU A 35 -13.64 -1.00 -0.24
CA GLU A 35 -14.87 -1.46 0.39
C GLU A 35 -14.96 -2.98 0.27
N HIS A 36 -14.83 -3.69 1.39
CA HIS A 36 -15.11 -5.11 1.46
C HIS A 36 -15.86 -5.45 2.75
N ASP A 37 -16.74 -6.45 2.67
CA ASP A 37 -17.43 -6.96 3.84
C ASP A 37 -16.48 -7.84 4.70
N GLY A 38 -16.61 -7.74 6.02
CA GLY A 38 -15.86 -8.56 6.98
C GLY A 38 -14.41 -8.13 7.20
N ASP A 39 -13.68 -8.91 7.99
CA ASP A 39 -12.27 -8.64 8.31
C ASP A 39 -11.38 -8.82 7.08
N CYS A 40 -10.35 -7.97 6.95
CA CYS A 40 -9.33 -8.13 5.92
C CYS A 40 -8.69 -9.53 6.04
N ARG A 41 -8.51 -10.23 4.91
CA ARG A 41 -7.77 -11.50 4.88
C ARG A 41 -6.36 -11.36 5.49
N TRP A 42 -5.68 -10.26 5.14
CA TRP A 42 -4.42 -9.84 5.75
C TRP A 42 -4.68 -8.47 6.38
N PRO A 43 -4.98 -8.41 7.69
CA PRO A 43 -5.05 -7.14 8.41
C PRO A 43 -3.79 -6.34 8.12
N HIS A 44 -3.95 -5.08 7.71
CA HIS A 44 -2.84 -4.26 7.29
C HIS A 44 -3.09 -2.79 7.62
N HIS A 45 -2.00 -2.07 7.74
CA HIS A 45 -1.98 -0.63 7.91
C HIS A 45 -0.84 -0.06 7.05
N SER A 46 -1.15 0.99 6.29
CA SER A 46 -0.14 1.75 5.54
C SER A 46 0.03 3.14 6.15
N SER A 47 1.27 3.56 6.37
CA SER A 47 1.62 4.97 6.59
C SER A 47 2.44 5.48 5.41
N VAL A 48 2.31 6.78 5.12
CA VAL A 48 3.05 7.47 4.08
C VAL A 48 3.67 8.72 4.68
N GLU A 49 4.98 8.85 4.59
CA GLU A 49 5.72 9.99 5.12
C GLU A 49 6.60 10.60 4.03
N PRO A 50 6.61 11.94 3.86
CA PRO A 50 7.50 12.58 2.91
C PRO A 50 8.96 12.49 3.37
N ASP A 51 9.88 12.21 2.44
CA ASP A 51 11.34 12.19 2.65
C ASP A 51 12.03 12.90 1.49
N GLY A 52 12.26 14.21 1.65
CA GLY A 52 12.84 15.05 0.60
C GLY A 52 11.97 15.10 -0.66
N ALA A 53 12.48 14.56 -1.77
CA ALA A 53 11.76 14.46 -3.04
C ALA A 53 10.98 13.13 -3.20
N GLU A 54 11.04 12.26 -2.21
CA GLU A 54 10.44 10.94 -2.19
C GLU A 54 9.34 10.85 -1.13
N HIS A 55 8.58 9.77 -1.16
CA HIS A 55 7.67 9.38 -0.09
C HIS A 55 8.00 7.96 0.35
N VAL A 56 8.11 7.75 1.65
CA VAL A 56 8.31 6.45 2.27
C VAL A 56 6.93 5.87 2.61
N VAL A 57 6.65 4.67 2.08
CA VAL A 57 5.43 3.92 2.34
C VAL A 57 5.78 2.74 3.23
N THR A 58 5.28 2.76 4.46
CA THR A 58 5.45 1.65 5.41
C THR A 58 4.14 0.88 5.48
N VAL A 59 4.20 -0.43 5.22
CA VAL A 59 3.05 -1.33 5.29
C VAL A 59 3.29 -2.36 6.38
N ALA A 60 2.55 -2.25 7.47
CA ALA A 60 2.48 -3.25 8.52
C ALA A 60 1.33 -4.21 8.24
N PHE A 61 1.53 -5.52 8.38
CA PHE A 61 0.50 -6.52 8.09
C PHE A 61 0.63 -7.81 8.91
N ASP A 62 -0.48 -8.53 9.02
CA ASP A 62 -0.54 -9.88 9.57
C ASP A 62 -0.84 -10.91 8.48
N ALA A 63 0.02 -11.93 8.41
CA ALA A 63 -0.13 -13.06 7.51
C ALA A 63 0.56 -14.30 8.09
N SER A 64 0.07 -15.49 7.70
CA SER A 64 0.78 -16.73 8.01
C SER A 64 2.17 -16.74 7.34
N PRO A 65 3.20 -17.40 7.92
CA PRO A 65 4.54 -17.42 7.34
C PRO A 65 4.59 -17.88 5.87
N ALA A 66 3.68 -18.79 5.47
CA ALA A 66 3.57 -19.28 4.10
C ALA A 66 3.01 -18.23 3.12
N GLU A 67 2.23 -17.25 3.61
CA GLU A 67 1.60 -16.21 2.80
C GLU A 67 2.40 -14.91 2.76
N VAL A 68 3.35 -14.70 3.68
CA VAL A 68 4.20 -13.49 3.70
C VAL A 68 4.81 -13.19 2.31
N PRO A 69 5.40 -14.14 1.56
CA PRO A 69 5.94 -13.84 0.23
C PRO A 69 4.87 -13.34 -0.74
N LEU A 70 3.67 -13.88 -0.64
CA LEU A 70 2.54 -13.51 -1.49
C LEU A 70 2.02 -12.09 -1.15
N VAL A 71 1.93 -11.74 0.13
CA VAL A 71 1.55 -10.38 0.58
C VAL A 71 2.59 -9.37 0.11
N ARG A 72 3.88 -9.64 0.32
CA ARG A 72 4.99 -8.77 -0.12
C ARG A 72 4.95 -8.53 -1.63
N ARG A 73 4.69 -9.57 -2.42
CA ARG A 73 4.53 -9.47 -3.87
C ARG A 73 3.35 -8.57 -4.24
N ARG A 74 2.19 -8.75 -3.64
CA ARG A 74 0.99 -7.93 -3.92
C ARG A 74 1.20 -6.47 -3.60
N ILE A 75 1.82 -6.14 -2.47
CA ILE A 75 2.16 -4.76 -2.10
C ILE A 75 3.05 -4.14 -3.18
N ARG A 76 4.12 -4.84 -3.60
CA ARG A 76 5.00 -4.36 -4.66
C ARG A 76 4.25 -4.13 -5.96
N GLU A 77 3.42 -5.08 -6.40
CA GLU A 77 2.64 -4.98 -7.64
C GLU A 77 1.65 -3.80 -7.61
N GLY A 78 0.97 -3.60 -6.48
CA GLY A 78 0.08 -2.45 -6.28
C GLY A 78 0.82 -1.13 -6.40
N LEU A 79 1.94 -0.96 -5.71
CA LEU A 79 2.76 0.25 -5.80
C LEU A 79 3.43 0.41 -7.18
N SER A 80 3.80 -0.69 -7.84
CA SER A 80 4.41 -0.66 -9.19
C SER A 80 3.43 -0.21 -10.27
N THR A 81 2.12 -0.29 -10.01
CA THR A 81 1.09 0.22 -10.94
C THR A 81 1.25 1.73 -11.16
N GLY A 82 1.80 2.47 -10.19
CA GLY A 82 2.19 3.88 -10.34
C GLY A 82 1.01 4.84 -10.45
N ARG A 83 -0.21 4.39 -10.18
CA ARG A 83 -1.43 5.20 -10.23
C ARG A 83 -2.57 4.59 -9.43
N LEU A 84 -3.46 5.44 -8.95
CA LEU A 84 -4.75 5.07 -8.41
C LEU A 84 -5.76 6.18 -8.72
N THR A 85 -6.99 5.80 -9.05
CA THR A 85 -8.12 6.73 -9.08
C THR A 85 -8.86 6.61 -7.76
N GLY A 86 -8.93 7.71 -7.01
CA GLY A 86 -9.61 7.79 -5.73
C GLY A 86 -11.15 7.72 -5.87
N PRO A 87 -11.87 7.62 -4.75
CA PRO A 87 -13.33 7.58 -4.74
C PRO A 87 -13.99 8.88 -5.23
N ASP A 88 -13.25 9.99 -5.22
CA ASP A 88 -13.63 11.27 -5.80
C ASP A 88 -13.47 11.32 -7.33
N GLY A 89 -12.97 10.25 -7.95
CA GLY A 89 -12.70 10.15 -9.38
C GLY A 89 -11.38 10.83 -9.80
N VAL A 90 -10.61 11.39 -8.86
CA VAL A 90 -9.34 12.06 -9.15
C VAL A 90 -8.22 11.04 -9.17
N GLY A 91 -7.33 11.15 -10.17
CA GLY A 91 -6.18 10.27 -10.32
C GLY A 91 -4.93 10.81 -9.63
N SER A 92 -4.28 9.99 -8.82
CA SER A 92 -2.90 10.20 -8.35
C SER A 92 -1.93 9.32 -9.15
N THR A 93 -0.69 9.78 -9.35
CA THR A 93 0.37 9.00 -10.00
C THR A 93 1.69 9.11 -9.26
N TRP A 94 2.55 8.10 -9.40
CA TRP A 94 3.89 8.04 -8.78
C TRP A 94 4.77 7.03 -9.52
N ARG A 95 6.05 6.96 -9.12
CA ARG A 95 7.00 5.94 -9.57
C ARG A 95 7.58 5.22 -8.36
N LEU A 96 7.43 3.88 -8.32
CA LEU A 96 8.11 3.04 -7.33
C LEU A 96 9.63 3.02 -7.60
N LEU A 97 10.41 3.11 -6.54
CA LEU A 97 11.86 2.94 -6.57
C LEU A 97 12.21 1.48 -6.25
N ASP A 98 13.21 0.94 -6.95
CA ASP A 98 13.73 -0.42 -6.75
C ASP A 98 14.55 -0.56 -5.46
#